data_AF-A0A1L5KFZ9-F1
#
_entry.id   AF-A0A1L5KFZ9-F1
#
_cell.length_a   1.000
_cell.length_b   1.000
_cell.length_c   1.000
_cell.angle_alpha   90.00
_cell.angle_beta   90.00
_cell.angle_gamma   90.00
#
_symmetry.space_group_name_H-M   'P 1'
#
loop_
_entity.id
_entity.type
_entity.pdbx_description
1 polymer ?
#
loop_
_entity_poly.entity_id
_entity_poly.type
_entity_poly.pdbx_seq_one_letter_code
_entity_poly.pdbx_strand_id
1 'polypeptide(L)'
;GHLDQPLSLDNVAAKAGYSKWHLQRMFKDVTGHAIGAYIRARRLSKSAVALRLTARPILDIALQYRFDSQQTFTRAFKKQFSLTPALYRRSPDWSSYGMRPPLRLGEFTMPQYEFVTLNTTQLVGVTQSYTCKLEEISDFRNQMRVQFWREFLANTPSIPPTLYGLHEPRPSLDKDDEQEVFYTTALTPELANGHLHNAHPVTLEG
;
A
#
# COMPACT_ATOMS: atom_id res chain seq x y z
N GLY A 1 -10.18 -2.80 -8.46
CA GLY A 1 -11.12 -2.00 -9.28
C GLY A 1 -10.37 -0.85 -9.91
N HIS A 2 -10.49 -0.71 -11.23
CA HIS A 2 -9.75 0.09 -12.23
C HIS A 2 -9.60 1.61 -11.98
N LEU A 3 -9.28 2.04 -10.76
CA LEU A 3 -9.10 3.46 -10.41
C LEU A 3 -7.80 4.05 -10.97
N ASP A 4 -6.84 3.17 -11.22
CA ASP A 4 -5.52 3.34 -11.86
C ASP A 4 -5.59 3.25 -13.39
N GLN A 5 -6.74 2.88 -13.96
CA GLN A 5 -6.97 2.85 -15.40
C GLN A 5 -7.90 4.01 -15.85
N PRO A 6 -7.97 4.30 -17.16
CA PRO A 6 -8.89 5.29 -17.70
C PRO A 6 -10.35 4.88 -17.45
N LEU A 7 -10.95 5.42 -16.39
CA LEU A 7 -12.40 5.34 -16.22
C LEU A 7 -13.07 6.39 -17.11
N SER A 8 -13.30 6.07 -18.37
CA SER A 8 -14.17 6.88 -19.21
C SER A 8 -15.61 6.65 -18.73
N LEU A 9 -16.16 7.65 -18.03
CA LEU A 9 -17.58 7.64 -17.63
C LEU A 9 -18.50 7.46 -18.85
N ASP A 10 -18.08 7.96 -20.02
CA ASP A 10 -18.79 7.79 -21.27
C ASP A 10 -18.77 6.32 -21.72
N ASN A 11 -17.63 5.63 -21.58
CA ASN A 11 -17.53 4.20 -21.89
C ASN A 11 -18.32 3.33 -20.90
N VAL A 12 -18.34 3.70 -19.61
CA VAL A 12 -19.11 2.99 -18.59
C VAL A 12 -20.60 3.16 -18.83
N ALA A 13 -21.04 4.39 -19.15
CA ALA A 13 -22.44 4.68 -19.47
C ALA A 13 -22.89 3.93 -20.73
N ALA A 14 -22.09 4.00 -21.82
CA ALA A 14 -22.38 3.28 -23.05
C ALA A 14 -22.45 1.75 -22.85
N LYS A 15 -21.52 1.16 -22.10
CA LYS A 15 -21.55 -0.28 -21.77
C LYS A 15 -22.75 -0.68 -20.91
N ALA A 16 -23.27 0.22 -20.09
CA ALA A 16 -24.43 0.00 -19.24
C ALA A 16 -25.76 0.33 -19.93
N GLY A 17 -25.76 0.78 -21.19
CA GLY A 17 -26.95 1.16 -21.94
C GLY A 17 -27.57 2.51 -21.52
N TYR A 18 -26.83 3.34 -20.78
CA TYR A 18 -27.31 4.62 -20.28
C TYR A 18 -26.54 5.81 -20.86
N SER A 19 -27.16 6.98 -20.87
CA SER A 19 -26.42 8.22 -21.10
C SER A 19 -25.54 8.55 -19.87
N LYS A 20 -24.45 9.29 -20.08
CA LYS A 20 -23.57 9.78 -19.01
C LYS A 20 -24.35 10.49 -17.91
N TRP A 21 -25.30 11.32 -18.29
CA TRP A 21 -26.13 12.09 -17.35
C TRP A 21 -27.06 11.18 -16.54
N HIS A 22 -27.69 10.19 -17.20
CA HIS A 22 -28.56 9.24 -16.51
C HIS A 22 -27.77 8.39 -15.50
N LEU A 23 -26.57 7.92 -15.89
CA LEU A 23 -25.68 7.19 -14.98
C LEU A 23 -25.25 8.04 -13.77
N GLN A 24 -24.90 9.31 -13.99
CA GLN A 24 -24.51 10.23 -12.91
C GLN A 24 -25.65 10.46 -11.92
N ARG A 25 -26.87 10.67 -12.43
CA ARG A 25 -28.08 10.83 -11.62
C ARG A 25 -28.37 9.57 -10.82
N MET A 26 -28.48 8.43 -11.49
CA MET A 26 -28.71 7.13 -10.84
C MET A 26 -27.68 6.83 -9.75
N PHE A 27 -26.39 7.05 -10.03
CA PHE A 27 -25.35 6.83 -9.03
C PHE A 27 -25.51 7.75 -7.83
N LYS A 28 -25.85 9.02 -8.04
CA LYS A 28 -26.10 9.97 -6.96
C LYS A 28 -27.35 9.61 -6.17
N ASP A 29 -28.42 9.21 -6.83
CA ASP A 29 -29.70 8.87 -6.19
C ASP A 29 -29.57 7.60 -5.34
N VAL A 30 -28.82 6.60 -5.82
CA VAL A 30 -28.59 5.35 -5.08
C VAL A 30 -27.55 5.51 -3.96
N THR A 31 -26.45 6.23 -4.21
CA THR A 31 -25.30 6.25 -3.28
C THR A 31 -25.19 7.51 -2.43
N GLY A 32 -25.94 8.57 -2.76
CA GLY A 32 -25.81 9.91 -2.17
C GLY A 32 -24.60 10.71 -2.65
N HIS A 33 -23.75 10.18 -3.54
CA HIS A 33 -22.49 10.81 -3.94
C HIS A 33 -22.45 11.12 -5.43
N ALA A 34 -21.89 12.26 -5.81
CA ALA A 34 -21.58 12.51 -7.22
C ALA A 34 -20.46 11.56 -7.67
N ILE A 35 -20.68 10.80 -8.76
CA ILE A 35 -19.76 9.75 -9.21
C ILE A 35 -18.32 10.27 -9.44
N GLY A 36 -18.15 11.44 -10.05
CA GLY A 36 -16.83 12.04 -10.29
C GLY A 36 -16.11 12.43 -9.00
N ALA A 37 -16.84 12.97 -8.02
CA ALA A 37 -16.29 13.30 -6.71
C ALA A 37 -15.89 12.03 -5.94
N TYR A 38 -16.71 10.98 -6.00
CA TYR A 38 -16.41 9.68 -5.42
C TYR A 38 -15.15 9.06 -6.02
N ILE A 39 -15.04 8.99 -7.36
CA ILE A 39 -13.85 8.45 -8.05
C ILE A 39 -12.60 9.22 -7.64
N ARG A 40 -12.66 10.55 -7.63
CA ARG A 40 -11.53 11.40 -7.19
C ARG A 40 -11.12 11.08 -5.75
N ALA A 41 -12.09 10.97 -4.83
CA ALA A 41 -11.81 10.65 -3.44
C ALA A 41 -11.21 9.25 -3.25
N ARG A 42 -11.66 8.28 -4.04
CA ARG A 42 -11.12 6.91 -4.06
C ARG A 42 -9.70 6.86 -4.61
N ARG A 43 -9.41 7.62 -5.67
CA ARG A 43 -8.05 7.78 -6.22
C ARG A 43 -7.10 8.37 -5.19
N LEU A 44 -7.50 9.48 -4.57
CA LEU A 44 -6.72 10.12 -3.50
C LEU A 44 -6.48 9.17 -2.31
N SER A 45 -7.46 8.34 -1.94
CA SER A 45 -7.30 7.32 -0.90
C SER A 45 -6.28 6.25 -1.27
N LYS A 46 -6.29 5.77 -2.52
CA LYS A 46 -5.25 4.86 -3.00
C LYS A 46 -3.87 5.54 -3.04
N SER A 47 -3.81 6.80 -3.46
CA SER A 47 -2.57 7.57 -3.44
C SER A 47 -2.02 7.72 -2.03
N ALA A 48 -2.87 7.95 -1.02
CA ALA A 48 -2.45 8.03 0.38
C ALA A 48 -1.81 6.72 0.88
N VAL A 49 -2.41 5.57 0.54
CA VAL A 49 -1.82 4.26 0.85
C VAL A 49 -0.49 4.06 0.10
N ALA A 50 -0.43 4.42 -1.19
CA ALA A 50 0.79 4.31 -1.99
C ALA A 50 1.92 5.19 -1.45
N LEU A 51 1.61 6.41 -0.97
CA LEU A 51 2.58 7.33 -0.38
C LEU A 51 3.24 6.74 0.87
N ARG A 52 2.49 5.98 1.67
CA ARG A 52 2.98 5.32 2.90
C ARG A 52 3.73 4.03 2.62
N LEU A 53 3.20 3.19 1.72
CA LEU A 53 3.68 1.82 1.55
C LEU A 53 4.74 1.63 0.46
N THR A 54 4.96 2.64 -0.41
CA THR A 54 5.88 2.52 -1.56
C THR A 54 6.92 3.63 -1.57
N ALA A 55 8.08 3.35 -2.17
CA ALA A 55 9.16 4.30 -2.40
C ALA A 55 8.96 5.16 -3.67
N ARG A 56 7.80 5.09 -4.32
CA ARG A 56 7.58 5.77 -5.62
C ARG A 56 7.57 7.30 -5.47
N PRO A 57 8.10 8.06 -6.45
CA PRO A 57 8.00 9.52 -6.45
C PRO A 57 6.55 10.01 -6.40
N ILE A 58 6.32 11.19 -5.81
CA ILE A 58 4.97 11.75 -5.67
C ILE A 58 4.33 12.01 -7.05
N LEU A 59 5.10 12.49 -8.01
CA LEU A 59 4.65 12.69 -9.40
C LEU A 59 4.15 11.38 -10.01
N ASP A 60 4.90 10.31 -9.81
CA ASP A 60 4.61 8.97 -10.31
C ASP A 60 3.30 8.41 -9.76
N ILE A 61 3.05 8.62 -8.47
CA ILE A 61 1.79 8.27 -7.81
C ILE A 61 0.64 9.12 -8.36
N ALA A 62 0.85 10.43 -8.52
CA ALA A 62 -0.15 11.35 -9.07
C ALA A 62 -0.59 10.93 -10.48
N LEU A 63 0.38 10.64 -11.36
CA LEU A 63 0.14 10.20 -12.73
C LEU A 63 -0.55 8.83 -12.78
N GLN A 64 -0.11 7.88 -11.95
CA GLN A 64 -0.75 6.55 -11.84
C GLN A 64 -2.25 6.69 -11.51
N TYR A 65 -2.59 7.61 -10.60
CA TYR A 65 -3.98 7.86 -10.21
C TYR A 65 -4.64 8.98 -11.02
N ARG A 66 -4.14 9.23 -12.25
CA ARG A 66 -4.78 10.03 -13.30
C ARG A 66 -4.99 11.50 -12.92
N PHE A 67 -4.03 12.08 -12.20
CA PHE A 67 -3.91 13.52 -12.08
C PHE A 67 -2.98 14.04 -13.18
N ASP A 68 -3.33 15.16 -13.81
CA ASP A 68 -2.58 15.71 -14.95
C ASP A 68 -1.23 16.28 -14.54
N SER A 69 -1.08 16.66 -13.26
CA SER A 69 0.16 17.20 -12.71
C SER A 69 0.25 17.01 -11.20
N GLN A 70 1.47 17.06 -10.67
CA GLN A 70 1.72 17.01 -9.23
C GLN A 70 1.08 18.18 -8.48
N GLN A 71 0.96 19.36 -9.09
CA GLN A 71 0.33 20.54 -8.49
C GLN A 71 -1.18 20.31 -8.30
N THR A 72 -1.85 19.76 -9.32
CA THR A 72 -3.28 19.41 -9.26
C THR A 72 -3.53 18.33 -8.21
N PHE A 73 -2.69 17.31 -8.18
CA PHE A 73 -2.71 16.27 -7.17
C PHE A 73 -2.54 16.85 -5.75
N THR A 74 -1.52 17.69 -5.54
CA THR A 74 -1.21 18.27 -4.23
C THR A 74 -2.37 19.11 -3.68
N ARG A 75 -3.00 19.94 -4.53
CA ARG A 75 -4.18 20.73 -4.13
C ARG A 75 -5.35 19.83 -3.74
N ALA A 76 -5.64 18.80 -4.54
CA ALA A 76 -6.73 17.87 -4.27
C ALA A 76 -6.48 17.02 -3.02
N PHE A 77 -5.23 16.56 -2.84
CA PHE A 77 -4.80 15.77 -1.69
C PHE A 77 -4.91 16.58 -0.40
N LYS A 78 -4.37 17.82 -0.38
CA LYS A 78 -4.47 18.71 0.78
C LYS A 78 -5.93 19.03 1.14
N LYS A 79 -6.81 19.16 0.14
CA LYS A 79 -8.25 19.35 0.39
C LYS A 79 -8.89 18.14 1.10
N GLN A 80 -8.44 16.92 0.84
CA GLN A 80 -9.03 15.70 1.40
C GLN A 80 -8.38 15.27 2.72
N PHE A 81 -7.06 15.41 2.85
CA PHE A 81 -6.28 14.90 3.98
C PHE A 81 -5.74 15.99 4.90
N SER A 82 -6.01 17.27 4.60
CA SER A 82 -5.49 18.44 5.33
C SER A 82 -3.97 18.60 5.35
N LEU A 83 -3.22 17.66 4.75
CA LEU A 83 -1.76 17.64 4.65
C LEU A 83 -1.30 17.65 3.19
N THR A 84 -0.08 18.10 2.93
CA THR A 84 0.54 17.90 1.62
C THR A 84 0.96 16.42 1.47
N PRO A 85 1.08 15.90 0.23
CA PRO A 85 1.55 14.54 0.00
C PRO A 85 2.90 14.21 0.66
N ALA A 86 3.86 15.14 0.65
CA ALA A 86 5.17 14.97 1.27
C ALA A 86 5.07 14.88 2.81
N LEU A 87 4.30 15.78 3.45
CA LEU A 87 4.08 15.73 4.89
C LEU A 87 3.32 14.47 5.31
N TYR A 88 2.33 14.04 4.52
CA TYR A 88 1.59 12.80 4.77
C TYR A 88 2.51 11.59 4.70
N ARG A 89 3.45 11.56 3.75
CA ARG A 89 4.46 10.51 3.62
C ARG A 89 5.39 10.46 4.83
N ARG A 90 5.88 11.59 5.33
CA ARG A 90 6.84 11.63 6.47
C ARG A 90 6.20 11.52 7.85
N SER A 91 4.88 11.61 7.96
CA SER A 91 4.20 11.57 9.26
C SER A 91 4.55 10.28 10.02
N PRO A 92 4.94 10.34 11.31
CA PRO A 92 5.21 9.13 12.08
C PRO A 92 3.93 8.29 12.19
N ASP A 93 2.81 8.95 12.44
CA ASP A 93 1.52 8.33 12.59
C ASP A 93 0.76 8.25 11.26
N TRP A 94 -0.10 7.24 11.14
CA TRP A 94 -0.99 7.11 10.00
C TRP A 94 -2.43 6.90 10.45
N SER A 95 -3.26 7.93 10.29
CA SER A 95 -4.69 7.87 10.60
C SER A 95 -5.55 7.64 9.35
N SER A 96 -6.77 7.13 9.55
CA SER A 96 -7.75 6.96 8.49
C SER A 96 -8.46 8.26 8.09
N TYR A 97 -8.03 9.42 8.58
CA TYR A 97 -8.64 10.71 8.24
C TYR A 97 -8.58 10.95 6.72
N GLY A 98 -9.66 11.45 6.14
CA GLY A 98 -9.77 11.69 4.70
C GLY A 98 -9.85 10.43 3.83
N MET A 99 -9.69 9.23 4.39
CA MET A 99 -9.81 7.99 3.63
C MET A 99 -11.25 7.75 3.17
N ARG A 100 -11.38 7.37 1.90
CA ARG A 100 -12.65 7.00 1.29
C ARG A 100 -12.64 5.51 0.97
N PRO A 101 -13.26 4.66 1.82
CA PRO A 101 -13.41 3.24 1.51
C PRO A 101 -14.33 3.04 0.29
N PRO A 102 -14.23 1.88 -0.39
CA PRO A 102 -15.18 1.51 -1.43
C PRO A 102 -16.59 1.42 -0.88
N LEU A 103 -17.55 2.04 -1.57
CA LEU A 103 -18.97 1.76 -1.36
C LEU A 103 -19.22 0.27 -1.58
N ARG A 104 -19.88 -0.36 -0.60
CA ARG A 104 -20.34 -1.75 -0.66
C ARG A 104 -21.86 -1.69 -0.67
N LEU A 105 -22.49 -2.17 -1.76
CA LEU A 105 -23.95 -2.18 -1.91
C LEU A 105 -24.57 -3.53 -1.52
N GLY A 106 -23.75 -4.56 -1.29
CA GLY A 106 -24.17 -5.87 -0.82
C GLY A 106 -23.39 -6.28 0.43
N GLU A 107 -23.58 -7.52 0.85
CA GLU A 107 -22.89 -8.07 2.01
C GLU A 107 -21.38 -8.06 1.81
N PHE A 108 -20.66 -7.61 2.84
CA PHE A 108 -19.21 -7.60 2.88
C PHE A 108 -18.76 -8.05 4.26
N THR A 109 -18.09 -9.20 4.31
CA THR A 109 -17.50 -9.71 5.56
C THR A 109 -16.20 -8.96 5.83
N MET A 110 -16.19 -8.18 6.91
CA MET A 110 -14.96 -7.56 7.40
C MET A 110 -14.00 -8.66 7.86
N PRO A 111 -12.68 -8.51 7.60
CA PRO A 111 -11.68 -9.36 8.24
C PRO A 111 -11.83 -9.32 9.76
N GLN A 112 -11.67 -10.48 10.41
CA GLN A 112 -11.59 -10.53 11.87
C GLN A 112 -10.30 -9.87 12.33
N TYR A 113 -10.39 -9.14 13.44
CA TYR A 113 -9.25 -8.44 14.04
C TYR A 113 -9.20 -8.74 15.53
N GLU A 114 -7.99 -8.70 16.08
CA GLU A 114 -7.72 -8.84 17.51
C GLU A 114 -6.64 -7.82 17.88
N PHE A 115 -6.80 -7.20 19.05
CA PHE A 115 -5.76 -6.36 19.64
C PHE A 115 -4.81 -7.26 20.42
N VAL A 116 -3.54 -7.29 20.01
CA VAL A 116 -2.51 -8.12 20.63
C VAL A 116 -1.36 -7.24 21.11
N THR A 117 -0.73 -7.61 22.22
CA THR A 117 0.54 -7.05 22.66
C THR A 117 1.63 -8.03 22.27
N LEU A 118 2.61 -7.55 21.50
CA LEU A 118 3.76 -8.36 21.12
C LEU A 118 4.87 -8.16 22.15
N ASN A 119 5.68 -9.20 22.35
CA ASN A 119 6.93 -9.05 23.10
C ASN A 119 8.04 -8.68 22.13
N THR A 120 9.01 -7.89 22.61
CA THR A 120 10.24 -7.65 21.85
C THR A 120 10.87 -8.98 21.45
N THR A 121 10.98 -9.21 20.15
CA THR A 121 11.46 -10.48 19.58
C THR A 121 12.72 -10.24 18.76
N GLN A 122 13.77 -11.01 19.07
CA GLN A 122 15.00 -11.00 18.29
C GLN A 122 14.84 -11.92 17.09
N LEU A 123 15.24 -11.45 15.92
CA LEU A 123 15.15 -12.15 14.65
C LEU A 123 16.47 -12.06 13.90
N VAL A 124 16.69 -12.97 12.97
CA VAL A 124 17.81 -12.97 12.03
C VAL A 124 17.24 -13.11 10.63
N GLY A 125 17.55 -12.16 9.75
CA GLY A 125 16.90 -12.10 8.45
C GLY A 125 17.68 -11.35 7.38
N VAL A 126 17.17 -11.44 6.17
CA VAL A 126 17.69 -10.75 4.98
C VAL A 126 16.76 -9.60 4.66
N THR A 127 17.34 -8.40 4.51
CA THR A 127 16.62 -7.17 4.20
C THR A 127 16.94 -6.73 2.79
N GLN A 128 15.90 -6.39 2.04
CA GLN A 128 16.03 -5.93 0.65
C GLN A 128 15.22 -4.66 0.47
N SER A 129 15.79 -3.67 -0.22
CA SER A 129 15.05 -2.50 -0.68
C SER A 129 14.31 -2.81 -1.98
N TYR A 130 13.09 -2.31 -2.13
CA TYR A 130 12.35 -2.48 -3.38
C TYR A 130 11.44 -1.29 -3.69
N THR A 131 11.19 -1.06 -4.97
CA THR A 131 10.27 -0.05 -5.47
C THR A 131 9.28 -0.69 -6.43
N CYS A 132 7.99 -0.58 -6.15
CA CYS A 132 6.91 -1.09 -7.00
C CYS A 132 5.64 -0.24 -6.83
N LYS A 133 4.61 -0.49 -7.64
CA LYS A 133 3.28 0.11 -7.45
C LYS A 133 2.57 -0.54 -6.26
N LEU A 134 1.58 0.17 -5.70
CA LEU A 134 0.76 -0.34 -4.61
C LEU A 134 0.12 -1.71 -4.93
N GLU A 135 -0.33 -1.87 -6.17
CA GLU A 135 -0.97 -3.08 -6.67
C GLU A 135 -0.01 -4.27 -6.80
N GLU A 136 1.30 -4.03 -6.86
CA GLU A 136 2.35 -5.03 -7.09
C GLU A 136 3.04 -5.46 -5.77
N ILE A 137 2.75 -4.79 -4.63
CA ILE A 137 3.41 -5.04 -3.34
C ILE A 137 3.35 -6.52 -2.93
N SER A 138 2.19 -7.15 -3.08
CA SER A 138 2.00 -8.55 -2.69
C SER A 138 2.92 -9.48 -3.47
N ASP A 139 3.05 -9.25 -4.78
CA ASP A 139 3.83 -10.10 -5.68
C ASP A 139 5.33 -9.96 -5.39
N PHE A 140 5.82 -8.72 -5.23
CA PHE A 140 7.22 -8.48 -4.86
C PHE A 140 7.57 -9.11 -3.52
N ARG A 141 6.74 -8.90 -2.48
CA ARG A 141 6.97 -9.52 -1.16
C ARG A 141 6.92 -11.04 -1.22
N ASN A 142 6.04 -11.60 -2.05
CA ASN A 142 5.98 -13.05 -2.25
C ASN A 142 7.25 -13.59 -2.92
N GLN A 143 7.72 -12.94 -3.98
CA GLN A 143 8.96 -13.32 -4.67
C GLN A 143 10.17 -13.29 -3.73
N MET A 144 10.32 -12.22 -2.92
CA MET A 144 11.39 -12.11 -1.93
C MET A 144 11.34 -13.25 -0.89
N ARG A 145 10.14 -13.58 -0.37
CA ARG A 145 9.98 -14.72 0.55
C ARG A 145 10.29 -16.06 -0.12
N VAL A 146 9.86 -16.26 -1.37
CA VAL A 146 10.15 -17.50 -2.12
C VAL A 146 11.65 -17.66 -2.36
N GLN A 147 12.35 -16.58 -2.71
CA GLN A 147 13.81 -16.61 -2.86
C GLN A 147 14.49 -16.95 -1.55
N PHE A 148 14.11 -16.28 -0.46
CA PHE A 148 14.60 -16.57 0.89
C PHE A 148 14.38 -18.05 1.26
N TRP A 149 13.17 -18.57 1.01
CA TRP A 149 12.85 -19.96 1.29
C TRP A 149 13.70 -20.96 0.50
N ARG A 150 13.95 -20.68 -0.79
CA ARG A 150 14.78 -21.56 -1.62
C ARG A 150 16.22 -21.63 -1.11
N GLU A 151 16.80 -20.49 -0.72
CA GLU A 151 18.15 -20.46 -0.12
C GLU A 151 18.19 -21.15 1.25
N PHE A 152 17.21 -20.88 2.11
CA PHE A 152 17.17 -21.43 3.45
C PHE A 152 16.96 -22.95 3.44
N LEU A 153 15.98 -23.45 2.66
CA LEU A 153 15.65 -24.87 2.59
C LEU A 153 16.75 -25.71 1.93
N ALA A 154 17.64 -25.10 1.15
CA ALA A 154 18.79 -25.81 0.58
C ALA A 154 19.82 -26.24 1.65
N ASN A 155 19.84 -25.57 2.81
CA ASN A 155 20.91 -25.73 3.80
C ASN A 155 20.43 -26.20 5.18
N THR A 156 19.12 -26.20 5.44
CA THR A 156 18.53 -26.52 6.75
C THR A 156 18.07 -27.99 6.86
N PRO A 157 18.17 -28.61 8.04
CA PRO A 157 17.62 -29.95 8.28
C PRO A 157 16.11 -29.95 8.56
N SER A 158 15.47 -28.80 8.80
CA SER A 158 14.07 -28.72 9.21
C SER A 158 13.34 -27.48 8.71
N ILE A 159 12.02 -27.59 8.54
CA ILE A 159 11.16 -26.50 8.09
C ILE A 159 10.70 -25.69 9.32
N PRO A 160 11.01 -24.38 9.41
CA PRO A 160 10.61 -23.56 10.54
C PRO A 160 9.10 -23.33 10.49
N PRO A 161 8.43 -23.33 11.66
CA PRO A 161 6.98 -23.22 11.73
C PRO A 161 6.47 -21.81 11.41
N THR A 162 7.33 -20.80 11.44
CA THR A 162 6.95 -19.39 11.26
C THR A 162 8.03 -18.65 10.51
N LEU A 163 7.60 -17.83 9.55
CA LEU A 163 8.43 -16.90 8.80
C LEU A 163 7.93 -15.48 9.03
N TYR A 164 8.83 -14.58 9.40
CA TYR A 164 8.50 -13.17 9.63
C TYR A 164 8.74 -12.36 8.36
N GLY A 165 7.83 -11.42 8.10
CA GLY A 165 7.92 -10.47 6.99
C GLY A 165 7.70 -9.05 7.49
N LEU A 166 8.77 -8.28 7.62
CA LEU A 166 8.74 -6.93 8.18
C LEU A 166 8.80 -5.91 7.04
N HIS A 167 7.91 -4.93 7.06
CA HIS A 167 7.91 -3.81 6.12
C HIS A 167 8.33 -2.54 6.85
N GLU A 168 9.35 -1.86 6.33
CA GLU A 168 9.92 -0.70 6.97
C GLU A 168 10.13 0.42 5.94
N PRO A 169 9.28 1.47 5.93
CA PRO A 169 9.56 2.68 5.19
C PRO A 169 10.55 3.56 5.95
N ARG A 170 11.62 4.01 5.29
CA ARG A 170 12.59 4.96 5.85
C ARG A 170 12.56 6.27 5.08
N PRO A 171 12.17 7.39 5.69
CA PRO A 171 12.15 8.68 5.00
C PRO A 171 13.56 9.12 4.64
N SER A 172 13.72 9.78 3.49
CA SER A 172 14.99 10.41 3.13
C SER A 172 15.34 11.55 4.11
N LEU A 173 16.63 11.67 4.43
CA LEU A 173 17.16 12.78 5.23
C LEU A 173 17.32 14.05 4.40
N ASP A 174 17.62 13.90 3.11
CA ASP A 174 17.95 15.03 2.22
C ASP A 174 16.73 15.57 1.48
N LYS A 175 15.71 14.73 1.25
CA LYS A 175 14.55 15.07 0.41
C LYS A 175 13.23 14.74 1.09
N ASP A 176 12.42 15.77 1.28
CA ASP A 176 11.15 15.69 2.02
C ASP A 176 10.09 14.82 1.35
N ASP A 177 10.21 14.55 0.05
CA ASP A 177 9.24 13.78 -0.73
C ASP A 177 9.71 12.38 -1.10
N GLU A 178 10.90 11.96 -0.67
CA GLU A 178 11.45 10.63 -0.96
C GLU A 178 11.49 9.75 0.29
N GLN A 179 11.33 8.45 0.08
CA GLN A 179 11.53 7.43 1.10
C GLN A 179 12.03 6.16 0.44
N GLU A 180 12.81 5.37 1.17
CA GLU A 180 13.12 4.01 0.82
C GLU A 180 12.15 3.05 1.49
N VAL A 181 11.93 1.90 0.88
CA VAL A 181 11.10 0.84 1.45
C VAL A 181 11.91 -0.43 1.52
N PHE A 182 12.05 -0.93 2.73
CA PHE A 182 12.73 -2.18 3.03
C PHE A 182 11.72 -3.27 3.36
N TYR A 183 12.06 -4.50 2.97
CA TYR A 183 11.35 -5.69 3.37
C TYR A 183 12.34 -6.71 3.91
N THR A 184 12.15 -7.10 5.17
CA THR A 184 12.96 -8.11 5.85
C THR A 184 12.20 -9.42 5.90
N THR A 185 12.81 -10.48 5.40
CA THR A 185 12.35 -11.85 5.66
C THR A 185 13.24 -12.47 6.73
N ALA A 186 12.66 -12.92 7.83
CA ALA A 186 13.42 -13.30 9.02
C ALA A 186 12.87 -14.53 9.75
N LEU A 187 13.75 -15.17 10.51
CA LEU A 187 13.49 -16.31 11.41
C LEU A 187 13.98 -15.97 12.81
N THR A 188 13.63 -16.80 13.80
CA THR A 188 14.27 -16.67 15.13
C THR A 188 15.74 -17.11 15.05
N PRO A 189 16.63 -16.60 15.92
CA PRO A 189 18.05 -16.90 15.88
C PRO A 189 18.36 -18.41 15.90
N GLU A 190 17.59 -19.19 16.65
CA GLU A 190 17.77 -20.65 16.79
C GLU A 190 17.53 -21.38 15.45
N LEU A 191 16.63 -20.87 14.63
CA LEU A 191 16.25 -21.46 13.34
C LEU A 191 17.12 -20.95 12.18
N ALA A 192 17.66 -19.73 12.29
CA ALA A 192 18.52 -19.15 11.27
C ALA A 192 19.90 -19.82 11.19
N ASN A 193 20.49 -20.18 12.34
CA ASN A 193 21.68 -21.03 12.57
C ASN A 193 22.74 -21.11 11.43
N GLY A 194 23.13 -19.96 10.85
CA GLY A 194 24.17 -19.89 9.81
C GLY A 194 23.74 -20.39 8.42
N HIS A 195 22.47 -20.76 8.23
CA HIS A 195 21.94 -21.23 6.95
C HIS A 195 21.56 -20.08 5.99
N LEU A 196 21.59 -18.84 6.47
CA LEU A 196 21.24 -17.64 5.71
C LEU A 196 22.49 -16.82 5.37
N HIS A 197 22.71 -16.59 4.09
CA HIS A 197 23.78 -15.72 3.63
C HIS A 197 23.35 -14.25 3.75
N ASN A 198 24.26 -13.36 4.17
CA ASN A 198 24.00 -11.92 4.37
C ASN A 198 22.87 -11.59 5.36
N ALA A 199 22.53 -12.52 6.25
CA ALA A 199 21.55 -12.23 7.30
C ALA A 199 22.17 -11.36 8.40
N HIS A 200 21.33 -10.51 8.99
CA HIS A 200 21.69 -9.65 10.11
C HIS A 200 20.63 -9.73 11.21
N PRO A 201 21.00 -9.40 12.46
CA PRO A 201 20.04 -9.26 13.55
C PRO A 201 19.02 -8.17 13.25
N VAL A 202 17.76 -8.43 13.57
CA VAL A 202 16.64 -7.48 13.50
C VAL A 202 15.80 -7.61 14.76
N THR A 203 15.43 -6.50 15.36
CA THR A 203 14.55 -6.47 16.53
C THR A 203 13.14 -6.09 16.09
N LEU A 204 12.17 -6.96 16.36
CA LEU A 204 10.76 -6.61 16.30
C LEU A 204 10.37 -6.03 17.66
N GLU A 205 10.16 -4.72 17.71
CA GLU A 205 9.64 -4.05 18.91
C GLU A 205 8.16 -4.39 19.12
N GLY A 206 7.76 -4.57 20.38
CA GLY A 206 6.42 -4.98 20.80
C GLY A 206 5.53 -3.83 21.24
#